data_AF-A0A8S3JC37-F1
#
_entry.id   AF-A0A8S3JC37-F1
#
_cell.length_a   1.000
_cell.length_b   1.000
_cell.length_c   1.000
_cell.angle_alpha   90.00
_cell.angle_beta   90.00
_cell.angle_gamma   90.00
#
_symmetry.space_group_name_H-M   'P 1'
#
loop_
_entity.id
_entity.type
_entity.pdbx_description
1 polymer ?
#
loop_
_entity_poly.entity_id
_entity_poly.type
_entity_poly.pdbx_seq_one_letter_code
_entity_poly.pdbx_strand_id
1 'polypeptide(L)'
;YYHIHHRTPINVLDDLIDYAQEVHNYTIDTEDQIQPPPQPSKPALLQIEYVHKNDPSILLIIEMMHLPNRHERTFKKIKTLLKIIFSNNHNIYLWGNIEKELKHFHQFGLFDENDISSVTERNIQDEFKIYFHKNYPLSPDIKSNANETYSLQFAIYKMFNQWLTKRFTLANFGCGLDTA
;
A
#
# COMPACT_ATOMS: atom_id res chain seq x y z
N TYR A 1 13.35 0.16 4.46
CA TYR A 1 12.23 -0.74 4.13
C TYR A 1 12.35 -1.98 4.99
N TYR A 2 11.24 -2.66 5.25
CA TYR A 2 11.19 -3.89 6.05
C TYR A 2 10.50 -4.99 5.27
N HIS A 3 11.12 -6.16 5.25
CA HIS A 3 10.54 -7.35 4.66
C HIS A 3 9.89 -8.20 5.76
N ILE A 4 8.58 -8.36 5.70
CA ILE A 4 7.77 -8.98 6.75
C ILE A 4 7.36 -10.39 6.31
N HIS A 5 7.79 -11.39 7.06
CA HIS A 5 7.57 -12.82 6.82
C HIS A 5 7.78 -13.63 8.11
N HIS A 6 7.72 -14.97 8.03
CA HIS A 6 7.79 -15.87 9.18
C HIS A 6 9.08 -15.78 10.03
N ARG A 7 10.17 -15.20 9.50
CA ARG A 7 11.43 -15.02 10.25
C ARG A 7 11.65 -13.59 10.73
N THR A 8 10.70 -12.69 10.52
CA THR A 8 10.84 -11.31 11.00
C THR A 8 10.97 -11.32 12.52
N PRO A 9 12.04 -10.73 13.08
CA PRO A 9 12.24 -10.69 14.52
C PRO A 9 11.09 -9.94 15.22
N ILE A 10 10.71 -10.41 16.41
CA ILE A 10 9.61 -9.80 17.17
C ILE A 10 9.90 -8.34 17.53
N ASN A 11 11.14 -8.00 17.90
CA ASN A 11 11.52 -6.64 18.23
C ASN A 11 11.36 -5.69 17.02
N VAL A 12 11.64 -6.16 15.80
CA VAL A 12 11.39 -5.37 14.60
C VAL A 12 9.89 -5.11 14.41
N LEU A 13 9.04 -6.10 14.68
CA LEU A 13 7.59 -5.89 14.63
C LEU A 13 7.08 -4.98 15.75
N ASP A 14 7.70 -5.03 16.94
CA ASP A 14 7.38 -4.13 18.05
C ASP A 14 7.73 -2.68 17.66
N ASP A 15 8.94 -2.43 17.14
CA ASP A 15 9.36 -1.11 16.67
C ASP A 15 8.42 -0.57 15.57
N LEU A 16 8.00 -1.42 14.63
CA LEU A 16 7.06 -1.04 13.57
C LEU A 16 5.64 -0.76 14.09
N ILE A 17 5.20 -1.48 15.11
CA ILE A 17 3.91 -1.23 15.79
C ILE A 17 3.95 0.12 16.48
N ASP A 18 5.01 0.41 17.23
CA ASP A 18 5.18 1.69 17.90
C ASP A 18 5.22 2.83 16.87
N TYR A 19 5.92 2.62 15.75
CA TYR A 19 5.94 3.59 14.66
C TYR A 19 4.55 3.82 14.06
N ALA A 20 3.79 2.75 13.78
CA ALA A 20 2.44 2.85 13.21
C ALA A 20 1.43 3.57 14.11
N GLN A 21 1.70 3.73 15.41
CA GLN A 21 0.83 4.52 16.30
C GLN A 21 1.00 6.03 16.10
N GLU A 22 2.16 6.46 15.60
CA GLU A 22 2.50 7.88 15.38
C GLU A 22 2.23 8.34 13.93
N VAL A 23 1.95 7.40 13.03
CA VAL A 23 1.73 7.69 11.59
C VAL A 23 0.24 7.73 11.27
N HIS A 24 -0.19 8.77 10.56
CA HIS A 24 -1.59 8.95 10.15
C HIS A 24 -1.85 8.74 8.65
N ASN A 25 -0.81 8.63 7.81
CA ASN A 25 -0.95 8.55 6.37
C ASN A 25 -0.23 7.32 5.84
N TYR A 26 -0.93 6.53 5.03
CA TYR A 26 -0.41 5.28 4.49
C TYR A 26 -0.68 5.21 2.99
N THR A 27 0.23 4.64 2.23
CA THR A 27 -0.10 4.14 0.89
C THR A 27 -0.22 2.64 0.89
N ILE A 28 -1.14 2.10 0.10
CA ILE A 28 -1.26 0.66 -0.10
C ILE A 28 -1.19 0.33 -1.58
N ASP A 29 -0.47 -0.74 -1.87
CA ASP A 29 -0.42 -1.40 -3.17
C ASP A 29 -0.37 -2.92 -2.97
N THR A 30 -0.96 -3.67 -3.91
CA THR A 30 -0.95 -5.13 -3.84
C THR A 30 -0.42 -5.75 -5.12
N GLU A 31 0.18 -6.94 -4.96
CA GLU A 31 0.71 -7.70 -6.08
C GLU A 31 0.15 -9.10 -6.04
N ASP A 32 -0.24 -9.54 -7.23
CA ASP A 32 -0.67 -10.89 -7.49
C ASP A 32 0.44 -11.69 -8.17
N GLN A 33 0.62 -12.94 -7.76
CA GLN A 33 1.38 -13.92 -8.50
C GLN A 33 0.55 -14.37 -9.70
N ILE A 34 1.05 -14.07 -10.90
CA ILE A 34 0.50 -14.56 -12.16
C ILE A 34 0.59 -16.08 -12.17
N GLN A 35 -0.54 -16.74 -12.38
CA GLN A 35 -0.63 -18.19 -12.55
C GLN A 35 -0.92 -18.53 -14.02
N PRO A 36 -0.41 -19.67 -14.54
CA PRO A 36 -0.76 -20.11 -15.88
C PRO A 36 -2.27 -20.43 -15.95
N PRO A 37 -2.95 -20.05 -17.05
CA PRO A 37 -4.36 -20.39 -17.26
C PRO A 37 -4.58 -21.91 -17.13
N PRO A 38 -5.70 -22.36 -16.52
CA PRO A 38 -6.89 -21.58 -16.12
C PRO A 38 -6.86 -21.10 -14.64
N GLN A 39 -5.72 -21.14 -13.95
CA GLN A 39 -5.69 -20.83 -12.52
C GLN A 39 -5.83 -19.31 -12.28
N PRO A 40 -6.66 -18.88 -11.33
CA PRO A 40 -6.73 -17.47 -10.95
C PRO A 40 -5.40 -17.03 -10.34
N SER A 41 -5.10 -15.73 -10.47
CA SER A 41 -3.97 -15.11 -9.80
C SER A 41 -4.06 -15.32 -8.28
N LYS A 42 -2.90 -15.36 -7.62
CA LYS A 42 -2.83 -15.53 -6.16
C LYS A 42 -2.24 -14.28 -5.51
N PRO A 43 -2.87 -13.72 -4.48
CA PRO A 43 -2.30 -12.59 -3.74
C PRO A 43 -0.93 -12.97 -3.17
N ALA A 44 0.09 -12.20 -3.52
CA ALA A 44 1.48 -12.51 -3.26
C ALA A 44 2.14 -11.51 -2.32
N LEU A 45 1.97 -10.21 -2.58
CA LEU A 45 2.53 -9.15 -1.76
C LEU A 45 1.46 -8.13 -1.36
N LEU A 46 1.58 -7.68 -0.11
CA LEU A 46 0.96 -6.45 0.35
C LEU A 46 2.08 -5.45 0.63
N GLN A 47 2.03 -4.30 -0.02
CA GLN A 47 2.99 -3.22 0.17
C GLN A 47 2.30 -2.08 0.90
N ILE A 48 2.90 -1.63 1.99
CA ILE A 48 2.38 -0.54 2.81
C ILE A 48 3.50 0.45 3.05
N GLU A 49 3.26 1.72 2.77
CA GLU A 49 4.21 2.78 3.10
C GLU A 49 3.68 3.66 4.22
N TYR A 50 4.51 3.93 5.22
CA TYR A 50 4.29 5.01 6.18
C TYR A 50 4.69 6.34 5.55
N VAL A 51 3.73 7.23 5.34
CA VAL A 51 3.97 8.54 4.72
C VAL A 51 4.08 9.62 5.79
N HIS A 52 5.27 10.18 5.92
CA HIS A 52 5.52 11.35 6.75
C HIS A 52 5.70 12.61 5.91
N LYS A 53 5.31 13.75 6.48
CA LYS A 53 5.52 15.04 5.80
C LYS A 53 6.97 15.51 5.88
N ASN A 54 7.64 15.23 7.01
CA ASN A 54 8.97 15.80 7.33
C ASN A 54 10.06 14.73 7.55
N ASP A 55 9.69 13.45 7.57
CA ASP A 55 10.60 12.34 7.83
C ASP A 55 10.58 11.37 6.65
N PRO A 56 11.64 10.56 6.45
CA PRO A 56 11.66 9.55 5.40
C PRO A 56 10.54 8.53 5.57
N SER A 57 9.82 8.23 4.48
CA SER A 57 8.86 7.15 4.45
C SER A 57 9.49 5.78 4.73
N ILE A 58 8.73 4.90 5.39
CA ILE A 58 9.11 3.51 5.63
C ILE A 58 8.21 2.59 4.80
N LEU A 59 8.81 1.84 3.89
CA LEU A 59 8.13 0.81 3.11
C LEU A 59 8.15 -0.53 3.84
N LEU A 60 6.98 -1.13 4.02
CA LEU A 60 6.75 -2.51 4.43
C LEU A 60 6.39 -3.34 3.20
N ILE A 61 7.03 -4.49 3.06
CA ILE A 61 6.69 -5.50 2.05
C ILE A 61 6.35 -6.77 2.80
N ILE A 62 5.09 -7.20 2.72
CA ILE A 62 4.59 -8.39 3.41
C ILE A 62 4.39 -9.49 2.38
N GLU A 63 5.13 -10.59 2.51
CA GLU A 63 5.01 -11.75 1.63
C GLU A 63 3.95 -12.72 2.15
N MET A 64 2.84 -12.82 1.42
CA MET A 64 1.67 -13.61 1.84
C MET A 64 1.98 -15.10 1.93
N MET A 65 2.78 -15.62 0.99
CA MET A 65 3.15 -17.04 0.93
C MET A 65 4.16 -17.47 1.99
N HIS A 66 4.78 -16.50 2.67
CA HIS A 66 5.77 -16.74 3.72
C HIS A 66 5.32 -16.23 5.08
N LEU A 67 4.00 -16.06 5.27
CA LEU A 67 3.43 -15.74 6.57
C LEU A 67 3.69 -16.86 7.60
N PRO A 68 3.98 -16.51 8.86
CA PRO A 68 4.09 -17.49 9.93
C PRO A 68 2.75 -18.18 10.23
N ASN A 69 2.79 -19.30 10.96
CA ASN A 69 1.56 -19.99 11.36
C ASN A 69 0.67 -19.07 12.23
N ARG A 70 -0.65 -19.16 12.07
CA ARG A 70 -1.63 -18.32 12.77
C ARG A 70 -1.53 -18.33 14.30
N HIS A 71 -1.01 -19.41 14.87
CA HIS A 71 -0.83 -19.54 16.32
C HIS A 71 0.48 -18.93 16.84
N GLU A 72 1.44 -18.68 15.95
CA GLU A 72 2.75 -18.12 16.30
C GLU A 72 2.64 -16.66 16.74
N ARG A 73 3.55 -16.27 17.63
CA ARG A 73 3.66 -14.90 18.12
C ARG A 73 3.93 -13.91 16.99
N THR A 74 4.76 -14.29 16.02
CA THR A 74 5.10 -13.45 14.86
C THR A 74 3.85 -13.13 14.05
N PHE A 75 2.99 -14.12 13.76
CA PHE A 75 1.74 -13.88 13.02
C PHE A 75 0.82 -12.92 13.78
N LYS A 76 0.65 -13.13 15.09
CA LYS A 76 -0.17 -12.25 15.94
C LYS A 76 0.34 -10.81 15.91
N LYS A 77 1.66 -10.60 15.90
CA LYS A 77 2.26 -9.27 15.81
C LYS A 77 2.07 -8.61 14.44
N ILE A 78 2.22 -9.35 13.34
CA ILE A 78 1.90 -8.86 11.99
C ILE A 78 0.42 -8.45 11.90
N LYS A 79 -0.47 -9.28 12.46
CA LYS A 79 -1.90 -8.96 12.55
C LYS A 79 -2.17 -7.70 13.38
N THR A 80 -1.53 -7.55 14.55
CA THR A 80 -1.65 -6.32 15.36
C THR A 80 -1.18 -5.09 14.59
N LEU A 81 -0.05 -5.18 13.91
CA LEU A 81 0.48 -4.10 13.08
C LEU A 81 -0.54 -3.65 12.03
N LEU A 82 -1.08 -4.60 11.25
CA LEU A 82 -2.06 -4.30 10.21
C LEU A 82 -3.37 -3.75 10.78
N LYS A 83 -3.82 -4.25 11.93
CA LYS A 83 -5.00 -3.71 12.60
C LYS A 83 -4.84 -2.24 13.01
N ILE A 84 -3.64 -1.84 13.44
CA ILE A 84 -3.34 -0.44 13.76
C ILE A 84 -3.37 0.40 12.47
N ILE A 85 -2.69 -0.06 11.43
CA ILE A 85 -2.64 0.63 10.12
C ILE A 85 -4.04 0.86 9.57
N PHE A 86 -4.91 -0.17 9.59
CA PHE A 86 -6.29 -0.10 9.11
C PHE A 86 -7.28 0.50 10.12
N SER A 87 -6.83 1.16 11.19
CA SER A 87 -7.74 1.82 12.12
C SER A 87 -8.37 3.09 11.51
N ASN A 88 -9.55 3.45 12.00
CA ASN A 88 -10.36 4.57 11.50
C ASN A 88 -9.73 5.97 11.64
N ASN A 89 -8.62 6.11 12.37
CA ASN A 89 -7.93 7.39 12.57
C ASN A 89 -6.83 7.65 11.53
N HIS A 90 -6.72 6.80 10.51
CA HIS A 90 -5.68 6.88 9.49
C HIS A 90 -6.26 7.15 8.10
N ASN A 91 -5.50 7.87 7.29
CA ASN A 91 -5.76 8.08 5.87
C ASN A 91 -5.02 7.02 5.06
N ILE A 92 -5.74 6.30 4.22
CA ILE A 92 -5.14 5.34 3.28
C ILE A 92 -5.30 5.85 1.86
N TYR A 93 -4.16 6.09 1.22
CA TYR A 93 -4.03 6.50 -0.17
C TYR A 93 -3.78 5.28 -1.03
N LEU A 94 -4.66 5.02 -1.99
CA LEU A 94 -4.51 3.92 -2.93
C LEU A 94 -5.14 4.26 -4.28
N TRP A 95 -4.99 3.34 -5.22
CA TRP A 95 -5.68 3.38 -6.49
C TRP A 95 -6.97 2.59 -6.42
N GLY A 96 -8.07 3.20 -6.84
CA GLY A 96 -9.37 2.54 -6.80
C GLY A 96 -9.86 2.37 -5.35
N ASN A 97 -10.47 1.21 -5.08
CA ASN A 97 -11.24 0.96 -3.86
C ASN A 97 -10.57 -0.10 -2.99
N ILE A 98 -10.44 0.19 -1.69
CA ILE A 98 -9.65 -0.62 -0.77
C ILE A 98 -10.25 -2.00 -0.53
N GLU A 99 -11.58 -2.10 -0.49
CA GLU A 99 -12.26 -3.37 -0.30
C GLU A 99 -12.01 -4.32 -1.47
N LYS A 100 -12.03 -3.81 -2.71
CA LYS A 100 -11.73 -4.60 -3.90
C LYS A 100 -10.28 -5.05 -3.92
N GLU A 101 -9.36 -4.14 -3.62
CA GLU A 101 -7.92 -4.39 -3.61
C GLU A 101 -7.54 -5.47 -2.58
N LEU A 102 -8.11 -5.38 -1.37
CA LEU A 102 -7.76 -6.27 -0.26
C LEU A 102 -8.64 -7.53 -0.14
N LYS A 103 -9.71 -7.66 -0.94
CA LYS A 103 -10.65 -8.79 -0.88
C LYS A 103 -9.96 -10.15 -0.94
N HIS A 104 -8.98 -10.31 -1.83
CA HIS A 104 -8.28 -11.58 -2.00
C HIS A 104 -7.34 -11.91 -0.82
N PHE A 105 -6.98 -10.92 -0.02
CA PHE A 105 -6.10 -11.06 1.14
C PHE A 105 -6.84 -11.49 2.41
N HIS A 106 -8.19 -11.42 2.45
CA HIS A 106 -8.99 -11.86 3.60
C HIS A 106 -8.70 -13.31 4.01
N GLN A 107 -8.36 -14.16 3.04
CA GLN A 107 -8.05 -15.57 3.28
C GLN A 107 -6.86 -15.78 4.23
N PHE A 108 -5.96 -14.80 4.38
CA PHE A 108 -4.81 -14.91 5.28
C PHE A 108 -5.17 -14.64 6.74
N GLY A 109 -6.31 -13.99 7.01
CA GLY A 109 -6.81 -13.72 8.36
C GLY A 109 -6.02 -12.64 9.11
N LEU A 110 -5.31 -11.77 8.38
CA LEU A 110 -4.53 -10.65 8.91
C LEU A 110 -5.39 -9.45 9.34
N PHE A 111 -6.56 -9.28 8.72
CA PHE A 111 -7.58 -8.25 8.99
C PHE A 111 -8.95 -8.79 8.58
N ASP A 112 -10.02 -8.13 9.01
CA ASP A 112 -11.39 -8.44 8.61
C ASP A 112 -12.11 -7.27 7.91
N GLU A 113 -13.34 -7.51 7.44
CA GLU A 113 -14.14 -6.51 6.73
C GLU A 113 -14.44 -5.26 7.58
N ASN A 114 -14.51 -5.39 8.91
CA ASN A 114 -14.75 -4.25 9.79
C ASN A 114 -13.49 -3.40 9.94
N ASP A 115 -12.31 -4.03 9.96
CA ASP A 115 -11.04 -3.31 9.95
C ASP A 115 -10.97 -2.42 8.69
N ILE A 116 -11.27 -2.98 7.50
CA ILE A 116 -11.17 -2.26 6.22
C ILE A 116 -12.26 -1.20 6.02
N SER A 117 -13.53 -1.52 6.31
CA SER A 117 -14.65 -0.59 6.10
C SER A 117 -14.61 0.65 7.01
N SER A 118 -13.82 0.59 8.09
CA SER A 118 -13.66 1.71 9.02
C SER A 118 -12.63 2.75 8.58
N VAL A 119 -11.85 2.45 7.52
CA VAL A 119 -10.74 3.29 7.04
C VAL A 119 -11.26 4.53 6.31
N THR A 120 -10.58 5.66 6.51
CA THR A 120 -10.76 6.82 5.63
C THR A 120 -9.99 6.62 4.32
N GLU A 121 -10.68 6.11 3.31
CA GLU A 121 -10.13 5.94 1.96
C GLU A 121 -9.94 7.29 1.25
N ARG A 122 -8.76 7.47 0.65
CA ARG A 122 -8.39 8.62 -0.19
C ARG A 122 -7.98 8.12 -1.56
N ASN A 123 -8.87 8.23 -2.55
CA ASN A 123 -8.51 7.94 -3.93
C ASN A 123 -7.58 9.04 -4.46
N ILE A 124 -6.28 8.76 -4.41
CA ILE A 124 -5.25 9.73 -4.74
C ILE A 124 -5.23 10.06 -6.23
N GLN A 125 -5.81 9.22 -7.09
CA GLN A 125 -5.88 9.50 -8.52
C GLN A 125 -6.74 10.74 -8.79
N ASP A 126 -7.88 10.86 -8.12
CA ASP A 126 -8.79 11.99 -8.29
C ASP A 126 -8.25 13.24 -7.59
N GLU A 127 -7.72 13.10 -6.37
CA GLU A 127 -7.09 14.20 -5.64
C GLU A 127 -5.88 14.76 -6.41
N PHE A 128 -5.08 13.89 -7.02
CA PHE A 128 -3.92 14.29 -7.79
C PHE A 128 -4.31 14.97 -9.10
N LYS A 129 -5.34 14.49 -9.82
CA LYS A 129 -5.86 15.19 -11.01
C LYS A 129 -6.25 16.63 -10.70
N ILE A 130 -6.94 16.84 -9.58
CA ILE A 130 -7.33 18.19 -9.13
C ILE A 130 -6.09 19.03 -8.81
N TYR A 131 -5.15 18.49 -8.02
CA TYR A 131 -3.92 19.18 -7.67
C TYR A 131 -3.10 19.55 -8.92
N PHE A 132 -2.93 18.62 -9.85
CA PHE A 132 -2.10 18.79 -11.03
C PHE A 132 -2.68 19.85 -11.96
N HIS A 133 -3.97 19.78 -12.29
CA HIS A 133 -4.62 20.80 -13.12
C HIS A 133 -4.59 22.21 -12.49
N LYS A 134 -4.63 22.30 -11.15
CA LYS A 134 -4.55 23.58 -10.43
C LYS A 134 -3.15 24.21 -10.50
N ASN A 135 -2.09 23.40 -10.37
CA ASN A 135 -0.71 23.90 -10.24
C ASN A 135 0.07 23.90 -11.56
N TYR A 136 -0.38 23.10 -12.53
CA TYR A 136 0.21 22.95 -13.86
C TYR A 136 -0.90 23.06 -14.91
N PRO A 137 -1.50 24.26 -15.09
CA PRO A 137 -2.55 24.45 -16.08
C PRO A 137 -2.00 24.08 -17.46
N LEU A 138 -2.67 23.14 -18.11
CA LEU A 138 -2.35 22.75 -19.49
C LEU A 138 -2.45 23.99 -20.39
N SER A 139 -1.55 24.09 -21.37
CA SER A 139 -1.66 25.10 -22.42
C SER A 139 -3.07 25.01 -23.03
N PRO A 140 -3.74 26.12 -23.38
CA PRO A 140 -5.09 26.10 -23.96
C PRO A 140 -5.23 25.21 -25.21
N ASP A 141 -4.12 24.85 -25.85
CA ASP A 141 -4.07 23.96 -27.02
C ASP A 141 -4.07 22.46 -26.67
N ILE A 142 -3.85 22.09 -25.41
CA ILE A 142 -3.90 20.71 -24.92
C ILE A 142 -5.22 20.52 -24.18
N LYS A 143 -6.20 19.87 -24.85
CA LYS A 143 -7.44 19.45 -24.19
C LYS A 143 -7.07 18.52 -23.04
N SER A 144 -7.42 18.90 -21.81
CA SER A 144 -7.28 18.03 -20.64
C SER A 144 -7.98 16.70 -20.94
N ASN A 145 -7.22 15.64 -21.12
CA ASN A 145 -7.84 14.33 -21.28
C ASN A 145 -8.32 13.90 -19.90
N ALA A 146 -9.64 13.86 -19.69
CA ALA A 146 -10.24 13.34 -18.46
C ALA A 146 -9.78 11.90 -18.11
N ASN A 147 -9.20 11.22 -19.11
CA ASN A 147 -8.64 9.87 -19.05
C ASN A 147 -7.12 9.84 -18.75
N GLU A 148 -6.47 10.96 -18.44
CA GLU A 148 -5.05 10.93 -18.03
C GLU A 148 -4.89 10.14 -16.72
N THR A 149 -4.08 9.09 -16.79
CA THR A 149 -3.67 8.28 -15.64
C THR A 149 -2.22 8.64 -15.29
N TYR A 150 -2.03 9.24 -14.13
CA TYR A 150 -0.71 9.52 -13.56
C TYR A 150 -0.32 8.36 -12.65
N SER A 151 0.96 7.95 -12.59
CA SER A 151 1.42 6.87 -11.71
C SER A 151 1.32 7.25 -10.22
N LEU A 152 1.09 6.27 -9.33
CA LEU A 152 0.89 6.52 -7.89
C LEU A 152 2.12 7.20 -7.31
N GLN A 153 3.28 6.75 -7.77
CA GLN A 153 4.60 7.29 -7.47
C GLN A 153 4.69 8.78 -7.74
N PHE A 154 4.22 9.21 -8.91
CA PHE A 154 4.26 10.59 -9.31
C PHE A 154 3.28 11.44 -8.50
N ALA A 155 2.08 10.91 -8.23
CA ALA A 155 1.10 11.55 -7.37
C ALA A 155 1.65 11.76 -5.95
N ILE A 156 2.22 10.72 -5.34
CA ILE A 156 2.81 10.79 -4.00
C ILE A 156 3.99 11.75 -3.98
N TYR A 157 4.90 11.69 -4.96
CA TYR A 157 6.02 12.62 -5.05
C TYR A 157 5.55 14.07 -5.12
N LYS A 158 4.52 14.37 -5.91
CA LYS A 158 4.02 15.73 -6.03
C LYS A 158 3.25 16.22 -4.80
N MET A 159 2.52 15.33 -4.12
CA MET A 159 1.72 15.68 -2.93
C MET A 159 2.56 15.75 -1.65
N PHE A 160 3.54 14.86 -1.51
CA PHE A 160 4.29 14.66 -0.27
C PHE A 160 5.79 14.95 -0.42
N ASN A 161 6.27 15.26 -1.63
CA ASN A 161 7.69 15.50 -1.94
C ASN A 161 8.60 14.28 -1.66
N GLN A 162 8.07 13.06 -1.79
CA GLN A 162 8.79 11.80 -1.55
C GLN A 162 8.58 10.79 -2.69
N TRP A 163 9.64 10.12 -3.12
CA TRP A 163 9.56 9.05 -4.13
C TRP A 163 9.36 7.70 -3.44
N LEU A 164 8.44 6.85 -3.94
CA LEU A 164 8.38 5.47 -3.45
C LEU A 164 9.55 4.67 -4.06
N THR A 165 10.27 3.92 -3.24
CA THR A 165 11.41 3.11 -3.71
C THR A 165 10.94 1.76 -4.28
N LYS A 166 11.14 1.54 -5.60
CA LYS A 166 10.75 0.29 -6.31
C LYS A 166 11.85 -0.77 -6.44
N ARG A 167 13.03 -0.58 -5.84
CA ARG A 167 14.22 -1.42 -6.09
C ARG A 167 14.04 -2.93 -5.80
N PHE A 168 12.98 -3.32 -5.10
CA PHE A 168 12.78 -4.69 -4.59
C PHE A 168 11.62 -5.46 -5.23
N THR A 169 10.72 -4.81 -5.97
CA THR A 169 9.60 -5.49 -6.67
C THR A 169 9.85 -5.73 -8.17
N LEU A 170 10.83 -5.05 -8.76
CA LEU A 170 11.10 -5.04 -10.21
C LEU A 170 11.52 -6.39 -10.84
N ALA A 171 11.87 -7.41 -10.05
CA ALA A 171 12.47 -8.64 -10.58
C ALA A 171 11.58 -9.89 -10.55
N ASN A 172 10.52 -9.93 -9.74
CA ASN A 172 9.79 -11.19 -9.45
C ASN A 172 8.25 -11.09 -9.44
N PHE A 173 7.65 -9.91 -9.61
CA PHE A 173 6.20 -9.70 -9.48
C PHE A 173 5.62 -9.00 -10.71
N GLY A 174 4.37 -9.34 -11.03
CA GLY A 174 3.79 -9.21 -12.36
C GLY A 174 3.46 -7.79 -12.82
N CYS A 175 3.28 -6.83 -11.91
CA CYS A 175 3.04 -5.43 -12.24
C CYS A 175 2.98 -4.59 -10.95
N GLY A 176 4.13 -4.12 -10.48
CA GLY A 176 4.17 -3.16 -9.37
C GLY A 176 4.10 -1.74 -9.81
N LEU A 177 3.40 -0.92 -9.03
CA LEU A 177 3.24 0.55 -9.12
C LEU A 177 3.77 1.09 -10.42
N ASP A 178 2.91 1.26 -11.41
CA ASP A 178 3.23 1.38 -12.83
C ASP A 178 4.58 2.02 -13.17
N THR A 179 5.31 1.31 -14.02
CA THR A 179 6.53 1.71 -14.73
C THR A 179 6.51 3.19 -15.10
N ALA A 180 7.63 3.86 -14.81
CA ALA A 180 7.90 5.18 -15.37
C ALA A 180 8.14 5.06 -16.88
#